data_AF-A0A5C6CYB2-F1
#
_entry.id   AF-A0A5C6CYB2-F1
#
_cell.length_a   1.000
_cell.length_b   1.000
_cell.length_c   1.000
_cell.angle_alpha   90.00
_cell.angle_beta   90.00
_cell.angle_gamma   90.00
#
_symmetry.space_group_name_H-M   'P 1'
#
loop_
_entity.id
_entity.type
_entity.pdbx_description
1 polymer ?
#
loop_
_entity_poly.entity_id
_entity_poly.type
_entity_poly.pdbx_seq_one_letter_code
_entity_poly.pdbx_strand_id
1 'polypeptide(L)'
;MVISLLVSINFSNLMNYRPHAAHSSHSFDADGNETALEDFPSRRLHPESEQVRLLLEELDDVVFQAIRGDANSLAQAQQLWPRVIHEIGWDLVEESREQYLRYAVDVMRNVEPDRKHQPEHAIAALEVIELLTGE
;
A
#
# COMPACT_ATOMS: atom_id res chain seq x y z
N MET A 1 -4.03 -1.95 8.14
CA MET A 1 -3.56 -3.00 7.21
C MET A 1 -2.18 -2.58 6.74
N VAL A 2 -1.17 -3.35 7.14
CA VAL A 2 0.24 -3.13 6.76
C VAL A 2 0.56 -4.29 5.83
N ILE A 3 0.65 -4.05 4.53
CA ILE A 3 1.01 -5.10 3.58
C ILE A 3 2.53 -5.07 3.47
N SER A 4 3.17 -5.70 4.45
CA SER A 4 4.53 -6.18 4.31
C SER A 4 4.54 -7.47 3.50
N LEU A 5 5.42 -7.49 2.50
CA LEU A 5 6.20 -8.64 2.04
C LEU A 5 5.43 -9.87 1.52
N LEU A 6 5.42 -10.03 0.20
CA LEU A 6 5.32 -11.35 -0.42
C LEU A 6 6.09 -11.42 -1.75
N VAL A 7 7.41 -11.51 -1.62
CA VAL A 7 8.23 -12.27 -2.57
C VAL A 7 9.19 -13.13 -1.76
N SER A 8 8.79 -14.37 -1.46
CA SER A 8 9.67 -15.55 -1.54
C SER A 8 8.95 -16.86 -1.18
N ILE A 9 8.81 -17.71 -2.21
CA ILE A 9 9.22 -19.11 -2.26
C ILE A 9 8.49 -20.16 -1.39
N ASN A 10 7.88 -21.11 -2.11
CA ASN A 10 7.37 -22.44 -1.72
C ASN A 10 8.16 -23.17 -0.61
N PHE A 11 7.46 -23.73 0.39
CA PHE A 11 7.62 -25.14 0.76
C PHE A 11 6.45 -25.64 1.63
N SER A 12 5.95 -26.82 1.26
CA SER A 12 4.94 -27.65 1.91
C SER A 12 5.05 -27.72 3.44
N ASN A 13 3.95 -27.49 4.18
CA ASN A 13 3.61 -28.41 5.27
C ASN A 13 2.13 -28.38 5.66
N LEU A 14 1.66 -29.59 5.94
CA LEU A 14 0.30 -30.04 6.06
C LEU A 14 -0.28 -29.71 7.44
N MET A 15 -1.57 -29.43 7.45
CA MET A 15 -2.48 -29.21 8.57
C MET A 15 -2.16 -29.98 9.86
N ASN A 16 -2.10 -29.26 10.98
CA ASN A 16 -2.47 -29.81 12.28
C ASN A 16 -3.44 -28.84 12.97
N TYR A 17 -4.73 -29.10 12.78
CA TYR A 17 -5.85 -28.37 13.37
C TYR A 17 -6.02 -28.85 14.81
N ARG A 18 -5.88 -27.95 15.80
CA ARG A 18 -6.13 -28.28 17.22
C ARG A 18 -7.22 -27.36 17.77
N PRO A 19 -8.30 -27.92 18.36
CA PRO A 19 -9.49 -27.15 18.76
C PRO A 19 -9.22 -26.26 19.98
N HIS A 20 -9.87 -25.09 19.98
CA HIS A 20 -9.92 -24.16 21.11
C HIS A 20 -10.48 -24.86 22.35
N ALA A 21 -9.72 -24.85 23.44
CA ALA A 21 -10.18 -25.33 24.75
C ALA A 21 -10.07 -24.22 25.81
N ALA A 22 -11.22 -23.97 26.43
CA ALA A 22 -11.47 -23.45 27.77
C ALA A 22 -11.04 -22.01 28.11
N HIS A 23 -12.06 -21.14 28.18
CA HIS A 23 -12.08 -20.02 29.11
C HIS A 23 -11.89 -20.54 30.55
N SER A 24 -10.85 -20.04 31.22
CA SER A 24 -10.69 -20.18 32.67
C SER A 24 -10.92 -18.83 33.34
N SER A 25 -11.83 -18.89 34.29
CA SER A 25 -12.41 -17.84 35.14
C SER A 25 -11.40 -17.11 36.05
N HIS A 26 -11.63 -15.81 36.19
CA HIS A 26 -11.69 -15.02 37.43
C HIS A 26 -10.62 -15.25 38.52
N SER A 27 -9.86 -14.20 38.84
CA SER A 27 -9.56 -13.80 40.22
C SER A 27 -9.12 -12.33 40.20
N PHE A 28 -9.98 -11.47 40.74
CA PHE A 28 -9.70 -10.06 40.98
C PHE A 28 -9.42 -9.97 42.49
N ASP A 29 -8.17 -9.78 42.85
CA ASP A 29 -7.77 -9.40 44.20
C ASP A 29 -6.68 -8.34 44.12
N ALA A 30 -6.73 -7.47 45.12
CA ALA A 30 -6.32 -6.09 45.09
C ALA A 30 -4.81 -5.83 45.29
N ASP A 31 -4.47 -4.58 44.96
CA ASP A 31 -3.57 -3.69 45.70
C ASP A 31 -2.10 -3.62 45.24
N GLY A 32 -1.60 -2.38 45.18
CA GLY A 32 -0.16 -2.10 45.07
C GLY A 32 0.29 -1.40 43.79
N ASN A 33 -0.01 -0.11 43.68
CA ASN A 33 0.92 0.95 43.28
C ASN A 33 2.13 0.59 42.40
N GLU A 34 2.00 0.79 41.09
CA GLU A 34 2.88 1.64 40.28
C GLU A 34 2.27 1.73 38.89
N THR A 35 2.10 2.94 38.38
CA THR A 35 1.59 3.25 37.05
C THR A 35 2.47 2.60 36.00
N ALA A 36 2.19 1.34 35.67
CA ALA A 36 2.45 0.81 34.35
C ALA A 36 1.69 1.74 33.39
N LEU A 37 2.43 2.67 32.79
CA LEU A 37 2.07 3.22 31.49
C LEU A 37 2.07 2.03 30.54
N GLU A 38 0.98 1.27 30.60
CA GLU A 38 0.61 0.23 29.67
C GLU A 38 0.85 0.81 28.28
N ASP A 39 1.84 0.23 27.62
CA ASP A 39 2.25 0.50 26.26
C ASP A 39 1.14 -0.03 25.35
N PHE A 40 -0.02 0.65 25.39
CA PHE A 40 -1.17 0.29 24.60
C PHE A 40 -0.75 0.36 23.12
N PRO A 41 -0.88 -0.72 22.35
CA PRO A 41 -0.50 -0.73 20.93
C PRO A 41 -1.25 0.37 20.14
N SER A 42 -2.43 0.76 20.62
CA SER A 42 -3.24 1.86 20.10
C SER A 42 -2.52 3.22 20.11
N ARG A 43 -1.57 3.44 21.03
CA ARG A 43 -0.79 4.69 21.12
C ARG A 43 0.42 4.73 20.18
N ARG A 44 0.81 3.57 19.64
CA ARG A 44 1.89 3.45 18.64
C ARG A 44 1.42 3.76 17.21
N LEU A 45 0.10 3.92 17.01
CA LEU A 45 -0.46 4.51 15.80
C LEU A 45 -0.43 6.03 15.99
N HIS A 46 0.72 6.66 15.70
CA HIS A 46 0.80 8.11 15.72
C HIS A 46 -0.18 8.65 14.66
N PRO A 47 -0.96 9.70 14.94
CA PRO A 47 -1.89 10.28 13.96
C PRO A 47 -1.21 10.67 12.64
N GLU A 48 0.06 11.09 12.70
CA GLU A 48 0.88 11.36 11.51
C GLU A 48 1.14 10.09 10.69
N SER A 49 1.35 8.94 11.33
CA SER A 49 1.53 7.65 10.64
C SER A 49 0.23 7.17 9.97
N GLU A 50 -0.93 7.47 10.57
CA GLU A 50 -2.22 7.20 9.94
C GLU A 50 -2.46 8.11 8.73
N GLN A 51 -2.16 9.40 8.86
CA GLN A 51 -2.28 10.37 7.77
C GLN A 51 -1.37 10.00 6.58
N VAL A 52 -0.11 9.64 6.83
CA VAL A 52 0.83 9.16 5.80
C VAL A 52 0.28 7.93 5.10
N ARG A 53 -0.27 6.96 5.86
CA ARG A 53 -0.83 5.73 5.29
C ARG A 53 -2.03 6.02 4.39
N LEU A 54 -2.94 6.89 4.83
CA LEU A 54 -4.11 7.28 4.03
C LEU A 54 -3.71 7.98 2.73
N LEU A 55 -2.69 8.84 2.80
CA LEU A 55 -2.20 9.56 1.64
C LEU A 55 -1.52 8.63 0.62
N LEU A 56 -0.77 7.62 1.09
CA LEU A 56 -0.20 6.58 0.22
C LEU A 56 -1.28 5.67 -0.38
N GLU A 57 -2.32 5.34 0.39
CA GLU A 57 -3.46 4.54 -0.08
C GLU A 57 -4.26 5.28 -1.18
N GLU A 58 -4.49 6.58 -1.00
CA GLU A 58 -5.09 7.44 -2.02
C GLU A 58 -4.22 7.53 -3.28
N LEU A 59 -2.90 7.68 -3.10
CA LEU A 59 -1.96 7.70 -4.21
C LEU A 59 -1.95 6.37 -4.98
N ASP A 60 -1.94 5.23 -4.29
CA ASP A 60 -2.01 3.89 -4.91
C ASP A 60 -3.24 3.79 -5.83
N ASP A 61 -4.41 4.07 -5.30
CA ASP A 61 -5.68 3.96 -6.04
C ASP A 61 -5.67 4.83 -7.30
N VAL A 62 -5.29 6.09 -7.15
CA VAL A 62 -5.25 7.06 -8.25
C VAL A 62 -4.24 6.64 -9.31
N VAL A 63 -3.02 6.25 -8.92
CA VAL A 63 -1.95 5.88 -9.87
C VAL A 63 -2.30 4.59 -10.60
N PHE A 64 -2.82 3.56 -9.92
CA PHE A 64 -3.20 2.32 -10.58
C PHE A 64 -4.36 2.48 -11.56
N GLN A 65 -5.36 3.32 -11.25
CA GLN A 65 -6.45 3.61 -12.19
C GLN A 65 -5.96 4.46 -13.36
N ALA A 66 -5.05 5.41 -13.14
CA ALA A 66 -4.42 6.18 -14.21
C ALA A 66 -3.67 5.27 -15.19
N ILE A 67 -2.87 4.31 -14.69
CA ILE A 67 -2.15 3.33 -15.54
C ILE A 67 -3.12 2.48 -16.36
N ARG A 68 -4.33 2.22 -15.85
CA ARG A 68 -5.40 1.49 -16.55
C ARG A 68 -6.19 2.36 -17.53
N GLY A 69 -5.77 3.60 -17.77
CA GLY A 69 -6.39 4.50 -18.76
C GLY A 69 -7.52 5.37 -18.24
N ASP A 70 -7.75 5.47 -16.92
CA ASP A 70 -8.74 6.41 -16.39
C ASP A 70 -8.18 7.85 -16.41
N ALA A 71 -8.73 8.68 -17.30
CA ALA A 71 -8.28 10.05 -17.49
C ALA A 71 -8.50 10.96 -16.26
N ASN A 72 -9.53 10.70 -15.46
CA ASN A 72 -9.78 11.48 -14.25
C ASN A 72 -8.72 11.18 -13.18
N SER A 73 -8.36 9.90 -13.05
CA SER A 73 -7.32 9.42 -12.16
C SER A 73 -5.95 9.92 -12.61
N LEU A 74 -5.67 10.00 -13.91
CA LEU A 74 -4.44 10.64 -14.40
C LEU A 74 -4.36 12.12 -14.01
N ALA A 75 -5.44 12.88 -14.21
CA ALA A 75 -5.50 14.28 -13.79
C ALA A 75 -5.33 14.45 -12.27
N GLN A 76 -5.90 13.54 -11.48
CA GLN A 76 -5.72 13.51 -10.03
C GLN A 76 -4.28 13.15 -9.65
N ALA A 77 -3.65 12.17 -10.33
CA ALA A 77 -2.27 11.77 -10.09
C ALA A 77 -1.31 12.96 -10.28
N GLN A 78 -1.50 13.74 -11.34
CA GLN A 78 -0.70 14.94 -11.64
C GLN A 78 -0.75 15.99 -10.52
N GLN A 79 -1.84 16.06 -9.77
CA GLN A 79 -2.00 16.98 -8.63
C GLN A 79 -1.53 16.35 -7.32
N LEU A 80 -1.82 15.07 -7.12
CA LEU A 80 -1.57 14.36 -5.86
C LEU A 80 -0.10 14.01 -5.69
N TRP A 81 0.58 13.57 -6.76
CA TRP A 81 1.99 13.19 -6.74
C TRP A 81 2.93 14.26 -6.11
N PRO A 82 2.98 15.51 -6.60
CA PRO A 82 3.86 16.53 -6.02
C PRO A 82 3.47 16.88 -4.58
N ARG A 83 2.18 16.79 -4.24
CA ARG A 83 1.69 17.03 -2.89
C ARG A 83 2.17 15.93 -1.92
N VAL A 84 2.12 14.66 -2.34
CA VAL A 84 2.61 13.54 -1.53
C VAL A 84 4.11 13.69 -1.28
N ILE A 85 4.90 13.98 -2.32
CA ILE A 85 6.35 14.23 -2.16
C ILE A 85 6.60 15.36 -1.16
N HIS A 86 5.83 16.45 -1.24
CA HIS A 86 5.97 17.59 -0.34
C HIS A 86 5.58 17.26 1.12
N GLU A 87 4.50 16.52 1.32
CA GLU A 87 3.93 16.25 2.65
C GLU A 87 4.68 15.15 3.40
N ILE A 88 5.09 14.07 2.72
CA ILE A 88 5.68 12.88 3.38
C ILE A 88 7.15 12.62 3.00
N GLY A 89 7.65 13.30 1.97
CA GLY A 89 9.05 13.19 1.54
C GLY A 89 9.32 12.01 0.61
N TRP A 90 10.43 12.12 -0.13
CA TRP A 90 10.82 11.14 -1.15
C TRP A 90 11.09 9.75 -0.58
N ASP A 91 11.74 9.68 0.59
CA ASP A 91 12.18 8.42 1.21
C ASP A 91 11.01 7.46 1.48
N LEU A 92 9.84 7.99 1.83
CA LEU A 92 8.65 7.17 2.12
C LEU A 92 7.88 6.75 0.86
N VAL A 93 8.02 7.49 -0.22
CA VAL A 93 7.27 7.26 -1.48
C VAL A 93 8.03 6.37 -2.45
N GLU A 94 9.36 6.31 -2.33
CA GLU A 94 10.23 5.61 -3.27
C GLU A 94 9.85 4.13 -3.45
N GLU A 95 9.55 3.41 -2.36
CA GLU A 95 9.15 2.00 -2.43
C GLU A 95 7.84 1.81 -3.20
N SER A 96 6.85 2.68 -3.00
CA SER A 96 5.59 2.63 -3.75
C SER A 96 5.80 3.04 -5.21
N ARG A 97 6.65 4.05 -5.47
CA ARG A 97 6.98 4.53 -6.82
C ARG A 97 7.58 3.42 -7.69
N GLU A 98 8.50 2.64 -7.16
CA GLU A 98 9.08 1.49 -7.87
C GLU A 98 8.01 0.46 -8.27
N GLN A 99 7.02 0.23 -7.40
CA GLN A 99 5.93 -0.70 -7.68
C GLN A 99 5.02 -0.19 -8.79
N TYR A 100 4.70 1.11 -8.80
CA TYR A 100 3.92 1.72 -9.88
C TYR A 100 4.64 1.63 -11.23
N LEU A 101 5.93 1.93 -11.27
CA LEU A 101 6.73 1.85 -12.50
C LEU A 101 6.78 0.43 -13.04
N ARG A 102 7.00 -0.56 -12.16
CA ARG A 102 6.97 -1.97 -12.54
C ARG A 102 5.61 -2.36 -13.13
N TYR A 103 4.51 -1.91 -12.52
CA TYR A 103 3.16 -2.19 -13.02
C TYR A 103 2.90 -1.50 -14.37
N ALA A 104 3.26 -0.22 -14.52
CA ALA A 104 3.10 0.51 -15.77
C ALA A 104 3.86 -0.17 -16.93
N VAL A 105 5.09 -0.60 -16.70
CA VAL A 105 5.89 -1.35 -17.69
C VAL A 105 5.25 -2.70 -18.02
N ASP A 106 4.70 -3.41 -17.04
CA ASP A 106 4.00 -4.68 -17.26
C ASP A 106 2.74 -4.48 -18.11
N VAL A 107 1.93 -3.46 -17.81
CA VAL A 107 0.75 -3.08 -18.60
C VAL A 107 1.12 -2.74 -20.04
N MET A 108 2.21 -2.01 -20.27
CA MET A 108 2.71 -1.72 -21.63
C MET A 108 3.20 -2.96 -22.38
N ARG A 109 3.82 -3.93 -21.69
CA ARG A 109 4.31 -5.17 -22.30
C ARG A 109 3.19 -6.15 -22.63
N ASN A 110 2.14 -6.18 -21.81
CA ASN A 110 1.02 -7.10 -21.95
C ASN A 110 -0.05 -6.64 -22.97
N VAL A 111 0.25 -5.60 -23.77
CA VAL A 111 -0.51 -5.25 -24.98
C VAL A 111 -0.19 -6.27 -26.10
N GLU A 112 -0.50 -7.54 -25.84
CA GLU A 112 -0.35 -8.64 -26.80
C GLU A 112 -1.33 -8.49 -27.97
N PRO A 113 -0.97 -8.96 -29.18
CA PRO A 113 -1.70 -8.69 -30.42
C PRO A 113 -3.08 -9.35 -30.54
N ASP A 114 -3.43 -10.31 -29.67
CA ASP A 114 -4.62 -11.16 -29.85
C ASP A 114 -5.85 -10.71 -29.03
N ARG A 115 -5.69 -9.72 -28.14
CA ARG A 115 -6.80 -9.09 -27.42
C ARG A 115 -6.72 -7.59 -27.64
N LYS A 116 -7.60 -7.07 -28.51
CA LYS A 116 -7.89 -5.65 -28.75
C LYS A 116 -6.76 -4.74 -28.23
N HIS A 117 -5.78 -4.41 -29.07
CA HIS A 117 -4.83 -3.35 -28.77
C HIS A 117 -5.59 -2.16 -28.14
N GLN A 118 -5.28 -1.85 -26.88
CA GLN A 118 -5.81 -0.71 -26.13
C GLN A 118 -4.69 0.34 -26.09
N PRO A 119 -4.42 1.04 -27.21
CA PRO A 119 -3.38 2.07 -27.27
C PRO A 119 -3.58 3.15 -26.19
N GLU A 120 -4.81 3.38 -25.77
CA GLU A 120 -5.17 4.28 -24.68
C GLU A 120 -4.48 3.91 -23.35
N HIS A 121 -4.35 2.63 -23.02
CA HIS A 121 -3.70 2.21 -21.78
C HIS A 121 -2.18 2.34 -21.88
N ALA A 122 -1.60 2.07 -23.06
CA ALA A 122 -0.17 2.26 -23.28
C ALA A 122 0.24 3.74 -23.20
N ILE A 123 -0.59 4.64 -23.73
CA ILE A 123 -0.39 6.08 -23.63
C ILE A 123 -0.51 6.54 -22.17
N ALA A 124 -1.58 6.14 -21.47
CA ALA A 124 -1.77 6.52 -20.08
C ALA A 124 -0.65 5.99 -19.15
N ALA A 125 -0.20 4.75 -19.36
CA ALA A 125 0.92 4.19 -18.63
C ALA A 125 2.23 4.97 -18.88
N LEU A 126 2.46 5.44 -20.11
CA LEU A 126 3.61 6.28 -20.44
C LEU A 126 3.54 7.64 -19.74
N GLU A 127 2.37 8.28 -19.71
CA GLU A 127 2.15 9.56 -19.02
C GLU A 127 2.38 9.43 -17.50
N VAL A 128 1.96 8.31 -16.91
CA VAL A 128 2.24 8.03 -15.49
C VAL A 128 3.74 7.80 -15.26
N ILE A 129 4.42 7.08 -16.15
CA ILE A 129 5.88 6.90 -16.05
C ILE A 129 6.60 8.25 -16.12
N GLU A 130 6.21 9.13 -17.05
CA GLU A 130 6.75 10.49 -17.14
C GLU A 130 6.51 11.27 -15.85
N LEU A 131 5.29 11.24 -15.30
CA LEU A 131 4.96 11.89 -14.03
C LEU A 131 5.85 11.40 -12.87
N LEU A 132 6.06 10.08 -12.76
CA LEU A 132 6.79 9.46 -11.65
C LEU A 132 8.32 9.52 -11.79
N THR A 133 8.81 9.95 -12.96
CA THR A 133 10.24 10.09 -13.25
C THR A 133 10.67 11.53 -13.52
N GLY A 134 9.70 12.44 -13.71
CA GLY A 134 9.94 13.87 -13.78
C GLY A 134 10.41 14.41 -12.44
N GLU A 135 11.56 15.09 -12.45
CA GLU A 135 12.14 15.81 -11.31
C GLU A 135 11.40 17.12 -10.99
#